data_AF-A0A835TP76-F1
#
_entry.id   AF-A0A835TP76-F1
#
_cell.length_a   1.000
_cell.length_b   1.000
_cell.length_c   1.000
_cell.angle_alpha   90.00
_cell.angle_beta   90.00
_cell.angle_gamma   90.00
#
_symmetry.space_group_name_H-M   'P 1'
#
loop_
_entity.id
_entity.type
_entity.pdbx_description
1 polymer ?
#
loop_
_entity_poly.entity_id
_entity_poly.type
_entity_poly.pdbx_seq_one_letter_code
_entity_poly.pdbx_strand_id
1 'polypeptide(L)'
;MMLRTPPAKRTRGVVAENAIPIIESPQSDHHHLVINEDNSIRRSNLPPPNNSSAPTSAANWLNLILQTCSSEKQARDYQSKLEELNENFFKSGSWLELELYLTKEDRIQVLKNNLHAQKEVNNHQWEEIKTLNDMLNNEARRIKSLERESDQLRAEISLFSLRRLFDIYIRTKFGFFQLREVDNEAKQSIKALRTELQKTKEKLQAVEELKSQSGYTGKLVDSYISGKITRLKEQIATLEKREKKYKTVFADRISVLQRAFCELFGYKVLYTP
;
A
#
# COMPACT_ATOMS: atom_id res chain seq x y z
N MET A 1 -24.06 -29.41 -21.10
CA MET A 1 -24.18 -30.20 -19.87
C MET A 1 -22.84 -30.84 -19.58
N MET A 2 -22.12 -30.39 -18.56
CA MET A 2 -20.95 -31.10 -18.04
C MET A 2 -21.24 -31.52 -16.61
N LEU A 3 -21.48 -32.82 -16.45
CA LEU A 3 -21.55 -33.53 -15.18
C LEU A 3 -20.17 -33.46 -14.50
N ARG A 4 -20.13 -32.98 -13.26
CA ARG A 4 -18.95 -33.12 -12.40
C ARG A 4 -19.36 -33.79 -11.10
N THR A 5 -18.86 -35.02 -10.95
CA THR A 5 -18.95 -35.92 -9.80
C THR A 5 -18.17 -35.34 -8.61
N PRO A 6 -18.65 -35.48 -7.36
CA PRO A 6 -18.04 -34.83 -6.19
C PRO A 6 -16.86 -35.66 -5.63
N PRO A 7 -15.84 -35.04 -5.01
CA PRO A 7 -14.78 -35.78 -4.34
C PRO A 7 -15.11 -36.07 -2.85
N ALA A 8 -14.53 -37.17 -2.38
CA ALA A 8 -14.93 -37.97 -1.24
C ALA A 8 -14.59 -37.38 0.16
N LYS A 9 -15.42 -37.78 1.13
CA LYS A 9 -15.25 -37.59 2.57
C LYS A 9 -13.92 -38.18 3.05
N ARG A 10 -13.16 -37.43 3.85
CA ARG A 10 -12.12 -37.97 4.73
C ARG A 10 -12.50 -37.74 6.18
N THR A 11 -12.67 -38.83 6.89
CA THR A 11 -12.80 -38.95 8.34
C THR A 11 -11.40 -39.04 8.93
N ARG A 12 -11.07 -38.16 9.88
CA ARG A 12 -9.97 -38.30 10.84
C ARG A 12 -10.39 -37.43 12.03
N GLY A 13 -10.92 -38.00 13.11
CA GLY A 13 -10.17 -38.85 14.04
C GLY A 13 -9.69 -37.94 15.19
N VAL A 14 -10.64 -37.44 15.99
CA VAL A 14 -10.35 -36.76 17.26
C VAL A 14 -10.38 -37.83 18.33
N VAL A 15 -9.19 -38.30 18.71
CA VAL A 15 -8.96 -38.95 20.00
C VAL A 15 -8.61 -37.83 20.96
N ALA A 16 -9.53 -37.51 21.86
CA ALA A 16 -9.29 -36.67 23.02
C ALA A 16 -10.05 -37.29 24.19
N GLU A 17 -9.60 -38.45 24.64
CA GLU A 17 -9.93 -38.99 25.96
C GLU A 17 -8.61 -39.39 26.61
N ASN A 18 -8.09 -38.47 27.41
CA ASN A 18 -7.24 -38.76 28.55
C ASN A 18 -7.51 -37.63 29.54
N ALA A 19 -8.66 -37.77 30.22
CA ALA A 19 -8.91 -37.10 31.47
C ALA A 19 -7.92 -37.64 32.50
N ILE A 20 -7.13 -36.75 33.11
CA ILE A 20 -6.42 -37.00 34.36
C ILE A 20 -7.09 -36.11 35.42
N PRO A 21 -7.35 -36.65 36.62
CA PRO A 21 -8.53 -36.32 37.39
C PRO A 21 -8.37 -35.06 38.23
N ILE A 22 -9.50 -34.41 38.46
CA ILE A 22 -9.72 -33.46 39.55
C ILE A 22 -9.47 -34.23 40.85
N ILE A 23 -8.37 -33.92 41.54
CA ILE A 23 -8.20 -34.28 42.93
C ILE A 23 -8.89 -33.20 43.75
N GLU A 24 -9.96 -33.62 44.41
CA GLU A 24 -10.67 -32.86 45.42
C GLU A 24 -9.83 -32.68 46.69
N SER A 25 -10.20 -31.59 47.38
CA SER A 25 -10.14 -31.35 48.83
C SER A 25 -8.88 -30.73 49.45
N PRO A 26 -8.98 -29.98 50.57
CA PRO A 26 -10.18 -29.41 51.21
C PRO A 26 -10.07 -27.92 51.64
N GLN A 27 -11.26 -27.33 51.82
CA GLN A 27 -11.67 -26.30 52.78
C GLN A 27 -10.62 -25.33 53.38
N SER A 28 -10.74 -24.08 52.93
CA SER A 28 -10.29 -22.86 53.61
C SER A 28 -11.08 -22.62 54.91
N ASP A 29 -10.39 -22.77 56.04
CA ASP A 29 -10.33 -21.87 57.19
C ASP A 29 -11.62 -21.13 57.62
N HIS A 30 -12.40 -21.80 58.45
CA HIS A 30 -13.05 -21.17 59.60
C HIS A 30 -12.47 -21.80 60.87
N HIS A 31 -11.28 -21.34 61.26
CA HIS A 31 -10.77 -21.59 62.60
C HIS A 31 -11.56 -20.74 63.60
N HIS A 32 -12.65 -21.35 64.06
CA HIS A 32 -13.28 -21.08 65.34
C HIS A 32 -12.17 -21.14 66.41
N LEU A 33 -11.85 -20.01 67.03
CA LEU A 33 -11.03 -19.95 68.25
C LEU A 33 -11.82 -20.67 69.36
N VAL A 34 -11.63 -21.98 69.45
CA VAL A 34 -12.03 -22.78 70.62
C VAL A 34 -10.87 -22.66 71.61
N ILE A 35 -11.06 -21.84 72.63
CA ILE A 35 -10.22 -21.85 73.82
C ILE A 35 -10.49 -23.19 74.52
N ASN A 36 -9.62 -24.18 74.31
CA ASN A 36 -9.62 -25.39 75.12
C ASN A 36 -8.93 -25.05 76.46
N GLU A 37 -9.69 -24.49 77.39
CA GLU A 37 -9.40 -24.70 78.80
C GLU A 37 -9.82 -26.13 79.13
N ASP A 38 -8.84 -27.02 79.33
CA ASP A 38 -8.94 -28.03 80.39
C ASP A 38 -7.67 -28.88 80.48
N ASN A 39 -6.96 -28.72 81.61
CA ASN A 39 -6.62 -29.90 82.41
C ASN A 39 -6.32 -29.48 83.84
N SER A 40 -7.36 -29.48 84.68
CA SER A 40 -7.22 -29.56 86.13
C SER A 40 -8.23 -30.56 86.68
N ILE A 41 -7.97 -31.85 86.45
CA ILE A 41 -8.49 -32.96 87.28
C ILE A 41 -7.44 -33.18 88.37
N ARG A 42 -7.60 -32.66 89.59
CA ARG A 42 -8.50 -33.08 90.69
C ARG A 42 -8.16 -34.46 91.26
N ARG A 43 -7.69 -34.47 92.52
CA ARG A 43 -8.03 -35.36 93.67
C ARG A 43 -6.88 -35.28 94.69
N SER A 44 -7.08 -35.25 96.00
CA SER A 44 -8.27 -35.48 96.82
C SER A 44 -7.90 -35.30 98.31
N ASN A 45 -8.93 -35.02 99.12
CA ASN A 45 -9.10 -35.34 100.56
C ASN A 45 -8.71 -34.27 101.61
N LEU A 46 -9.78 -33.62 102.14
CA LEU A 46 -10.18 -33.34 103.54
C LEU A 46 -9.14 -33.15 104.68
N PRO A 47 -9.45 -32.43 105.80
CA PRO A 47 -10.76 -31.90 106.26
C PRO A 47 -10.72 -30.43 106.77
N PRO A 48 -11.88 -29.80 107.11
CA PRO A 48 -11.98 -28.80 108.18
C PRO A 48 -12.62 -29.48 109.44
N PRO A 49 -12.73 -28.89 110.65
CA PRO A 49 -12.63 -27.45 110.98
C PRO A 49 -11.91 -27.14 112.32
N ASN A 50 -11.93 -25.84 112.65
CA ASN A 50 -11.97 -25.25 114.00
C ASN A 50 -10.68 -25.05 114.82
N ASN A 51 -10.49 -23.76 115.09
CA ASN A 51 -10.15 -23.11 116.34
C ASN A 51 -8.69 -23.06 116.80
N SER A 52 -8.33 -21.82 117.16
CA SER A 52 -7.34 -21.45 118.17
C SER A 52 -5.93 -21.95 117.97
N SER A 53 -5.11 -21.13 117.29
CA SER A 53 -3.83 -20.62 117.82
C SER A 53 -3.01 -20.09 116.64
N ALA A 54 -2.68 -18.79 116.63
CA ALA A 54 -1.44 -18.39 115.97
C ALA A 54 -0.30 -19.15 116.68
N PRO A 55 0.64 -19.73 115.91
CA PRO A 55 1.83 -18.94 115.65
C PRO A 55 2.37 -19.10 114.21
N THR A 56 3.32 -18.22 113.88
CA THR A 56 4.31 -18.40 112.80
C THR A 56 3.94 -17.92 111.39
N SER A 57 3.56 -16.63 111.29
CA SER A 57 3.62 -15.85 110.04
C SER A 57 4.93 -16.09 109.26
N ALA A 58 6.06 -16.17 109.96
CA ALA A 58 7.38 -16.36 109.36
C ALA A 58 7.58 -17.66 108.56
N ALA A 59 6.96 -18.78 108.94
CA ALA A 59 7.16 -20.07 108.27
C ALA A 59 6.47 -20.12 106.89
N ASN A 60 5.28 -19.52 106.77
CA ASN A 60 4.57 -19.42 105.50
C ASN A 60 5.26 -18.45 104.53
N TRP A 61 5.78 -17.32 105.04
CA TRP A 61 6.57 -16.38 104.22
C TRP A 61 7.87 -17.01 103.70
N LEU A 62 8.58 -17.78 104.54
CA LEU A 62 9.79 -18.49 104.11
C LEU A 62 9.51 -19.53 103.02
N ASN A 63 8.40 -20.27 103.11
CA ASN A 63 8.03 -21.25 102.08
C ASN A 63 7.67 -20.57 100.74
N LEU A 64 6.95 -19.45 100.78
CA LEU A 64 6.64 -18.66 99.58
C LEU A 64 7.91 -18.08 98.94
N ILE A 65 8.87 -17.62 99.74
CA ILE A 65 10.18 -17.13 99.26
C ILE A 65 10.95 -18.28 98.59
N LEU A 66 10.98 -19.48 99.19
CA LEU A 66 11.65 -20.63 98.59
C LEU A 66 10.98 -21.08 97.27
N GLN A 67 9.64 -21.09 97.23
CA GLN A 67 8.89 -21.42 96.01
C GLN A 67 9.16 -20.41 94.89
N THR A 68 9.15 -19.12 95.20
CA THR A 68 9.41 -18.04 94.24
C THR A 68 10.86 -18.05 93.76
N CYS A 69 11.84 -18.26 94.66
CA CYS A 69 13.24 -18.46 94.28
C CYS A 69 13.44 -19.71 93.40
N SER A 70 12.72 -20.80 93.65
CA SER A 70 12.77 -22.01 92.82
C SER A 70 12.18 -21.77 91.43
N SER A 71 11.01 -21.11 91.34
CA SER A 71 10.40 -20.76 90.05
C SER A 71 11.21 -19.71 89.28
N GLU A 72 11.86 -18.78 89.98
CA GLU A 72 12.74 -17.79 89.37
C GLU A 72 14.00 -18.45 88.82
N LYS A 73 14.59 -19.39 89.56
CA LYS A 73 15.70 -20.20 89.05
C LYS A 73 15.28 -21.00 87.82
N GLN A 74 14.11 -21.64 87.85
CA GLN A 74 13.58 -22.36 86.69
C GLN A 74 13.36 -21.45 85.48
N ALA A 75 12.85 -20.24 85.67
CA ALA A 75 12.70 -19.24 84.61
C ALA A 75 14.06 -18.83 84.02
N ARG A 76 15.08 -18.61 84.87
CA ARG A 76 16.45 -18.32 84.43
C ARG A 76 17.07 -19.50 83.68
N ASP A 77 16.84 -20.73 84.14
CA ASP A 77 17.34 -21.93 83.47
C ASP A 77 16.68 -22.11 82.09
N TYR A 78 15.38 -21.85 81.96
CA TYR A 78 14.71 -21.86 80.65
C TYR A 78 15.19 -20.74 79.73
N GLN A 79 15.39 -19.54 80.28
CA GLN A 79 15.94 -18.42 79.52
C GLN A 79 17.34 -18.75 79.00
N SER A 80 18.22 -19.29 79.84
CA SER A 80 19.57 -19.71 79.45
C SER A 80 19.53 -20.81 78.38
N LYS A 81 18.61 -21.77 78.47
CA LYS A 81 18.44 -22.81 77.44
C LYS A 81 17.95 -22.24 76.11
N LEU A 82 17.04 -21.26 76.15
CA LEU A 82 16.57 -20.57 74.95
C LEU A 82 17.70 -19.78 74.28
N GLU A 83 18.50 -19.07 75.08
CA GLU A 83 19.67 -18.35 74.59
C GLU A 83 20.71 -19.30 73.98
N GLU A 84 21.00 -20.44 74.62
CA GLU A 84 21.90 -21.46 74.08
C GLU A 84 21.39 -22.05 72.75
N LEU A 85 20.09 -22.33 72.66
CA LEU A 85 19.48 -22.89 71.45
C LEU A 85 19.45 -21.87 70.31
N ASN A 86 19.22 -20.60 70.62
CA ASN A 86 19.29 -19.49 69.66
C ASN A 86 20.71 -19.29 69.14
N GLU A 87 21.71 -19.26 70.03
CA GLU A 87 23.13 -19.19 69.65
C GLU A 87 23.56 -20.38 68.78
N ASN A 88 23.10 -21.59 69.13
CA ASN A 88 23.37 -22.78 68.33
C ASN A 88 22.70 -22.70 66.94
N PHE A 89 21.51 -22.13 66.84
CA PHE A 89 20.83 -21.90 65.55
C PHE A 89 21.62 -20.93 64.67
N PHE A 90 22.10 -19.81 65.22
CA PHE A 90 22.94 -18.85 64.48
C PHE A 90 24.31 -19.43 64.12
N LYS A 91 24.97 -20.15 65.04
CA LYS A 91 26.27 -20.81 64.80
C LYS A 91 26.19 -21.96 63.81
N SER A 92 25.07 -22.67 63.76
CA SER A 92 24.85 -23.75 62.79
C SER A 92 24.80 -23.26 61.34
N GLY A 93 24.74 -21.95 61.10
CA GLY A 93 24.63 -21.37 59.76
C GLY A 93 23.29 -21.62 59.08
N SER A 94 22.37 -22.35 59.72
CA SER A 94 21.06 -22.73 59.16
C SER A 94 20.23 -21.51 58.73
N TRP A 95 20.31 -20.40 59.48
CA TRP A 95 19.64 -19.15 59.11
C TRP A 95 20.21 -18.51 57.83
N LEU A 96 21.54 -18.49 57.68
CA LEU A 96 22.21 -17.96 56.49
C LEU A 96 21.94 -18.82 55.25
N GLU A 97 21.86 -20.14 55.41
CA GLU A 97 21.46 -21.05 54.33
C GLU A 97 20.02 -20.77 53.89
N LEU A 98 19.08 -20.60 54.84
CA LEU A 98 17.69 -20.28 54.54
C LEU A 98 17.56 -18.92 53.82
N GLU A 99 18.30 -17.90 54.28
CA GLU A 99 18.36 -16.60 53.62
C GLU A 99 18.93 -16.69 52.20
N LEU A 100 19.98 -17.50 52.00
CA LEU A 100 20.54 -17.79 50.67
C LEU A 100 19.54 -18.53 49.77
N TYR A 101 18.77 -19.48 50.30
CA TYR A 101 17.73 -20.17 49.54
C TYR A 101 16.60 -19.22 49.13
N LEU A 102 16.15 -18.34 50.03
CA LEU A 102 15.12 -17.34 49.74
C LEU A 102 15.59 -16.38 48.64
N THR A 103 16.82 -15.86 48.72
CA THR A 103 17.38 -14.96 47.68
C THR A 103 17.51 -15.65 46.33
N LYS A 104 17.82 -16.96 46.31
CA LYS A 104 17.84 -17.76 45.07
C LYS A 104 16.45 -17.96 44.51
N GLU A 105 15.43 -18.20 45.34
CA GLU A 105 14.05 -18.34 44.89
C GLU A 105 13.53 -17.03 44.29
N ASP A 106 13.79 -15.90 44.95
CA ASP A 106 13.47 -14.57 44.42
C ASP A 106 14.14 -14.34 43.06
N ARG A 107 15.41 -14.73 42.93
CA ARG A 107 16.14 -14.63 41.67
C ARG A 107 15.54 -15.52 40.59
N ILE A 108 15.17 -16.75 40.92
CA ILE A 108 14.49 -17.68 40.01
C ILE A 108 13.16 -17.09 39.56
N GLN A 109 12.39 -16.49 40.47
CA GLN A 109 11.10 -15.91 40.17
C GLN A 109 11.23 -14.71 39.21
N VAL A 110 12.21 -13.84 39.43
CA VAL A 110 12.52 -12.74 38.50
C VAL A 110 12.92 -13.28 37.12
N LEU A 111 13.75 -14.32 37.06
CA LEU A 111 14.14 -14.94 35.79
C LEU A 111 12.96 -15.59 35.06
N LYS A 112 12.06 -16.26 35.78
CA LYS A 112 10.81 -16.82 35.23
C LYS A 112 9.93 -15.71 34.64
N ASN A 113 9.75 -14.61 35.35
CA ASN A 113 8.96 -13.47 34.88
C ASN A 113 9.58 -12.82 33.63
N ASN A 114 10.90 -12.64 33.61
CA ASN A 114 11.61 -12.11 32.44
C ASN A 114 11.49 -13.06 31.23
N LEU A 115 11.64 -14.37 31.44
CA LEU A 115 11.47 -15.36 30.38
C LEU A 115 10.04 -15.35 29.81
N HIS A 116 9.04 -15.23 30.68
CA HIS A 116 7.65 -15.10 30.25
C HIS A 116 7.44 -13.82 29.45
N ALA A 117 7.88 -12.66 29.95
CA ALA A 117 7.79 -11.40 29.24
C ALA A 117 8.47 -11.45 27.86
N GLN A 118 9.65 -12.08 27.77
CA GLN A 118 10.35 -12.26 26.51
C GLN A 118 9.59 -13.16 25.52
N LYS A 119 8.93 -14.21 26.00
CA LYS A 119 8.09 -15.09 25.15
C LYS A 119 6.92 -14.32 24.55
N GLU A 120 6.24 -13.49 25.34
CA GLU A 120 5.14 -12.66 24.84
C GLU A 120 5.62 -11.67 23.79
N VAL A 121 6.75 -11.00 24.01
CA VAL A 121 7.35 -10.11 23.00
C VAL A 121 7.69 -10.87 21.73
N ASN A 122 8.33 -12.04 21.84
CA ASN A 122 8.66 -12.87 20.67
C ASN A 122 7.40 -13.34 19.92
N ASN A 123 6.33 -13.70 20.64
CA ASN A 123 5.06 -14.09 20.02
C ASN A 123 4.42 -12.92 19.25
N HIS A 124 4.39 -11.73 19.86
CA HIS A 124 3.89 -10.53 19.18
C HIS A 124 4.71 -10.19 17.93
N GLN A 125 6.04 -10.22 18.03
CA GLN A 125 6.92 -10.00 16.89
C GLN A 125 6.70 -11.04 15.78
N TRP A 126 6.46 -12.31 16.14
CA TRP A 126 6.20 -13.37 15.17
C TRP A 126 4.89 -13.15 14.41
N GLU A 127 3.80 -12.79 15.09
CA GLU A 127 2.53 -12.45 14.44
C GLU A 127 2.65 -11.17 13.59
N GLU A 128 3.42 -10.18 14.03
CA GLU A 128 3.70 -8.99 13.22
C GLU A 128 4.44 -9.36 11.93
N ILE A 129 5.52 -10.14 12.01
CA ILE A 129 6.26 -10.61 10.84
C ILE A 129 5.35 -11.39 9.89
N LYS A 130 4.48 -12.25 10.43
CA LYS A 130 3.54 -13.04 9.64
C LYS A 130 2.52 -12.16 8.92
N THR A 131 1.91 -11.20 9.61
CA THR A 131 0.97 -10.25 9.00
C THR A 131 1.64 -9.39 7.93
N LEU A 132 2.85 -8.89 8.18
CA LEU A 132 3.63 -8.14 7.19
C LEU A 132 3.97 -9.00 5.97
N ASN A 133 4.32 -10.27 6.16
CA ASN A 133 4.59 -11.20 5.08
C ASN A 133 3.33 -11.48 4.23
N ASP A 134 2.16 -11.62 4.85
CA ASP A 134 0.90 -11.77 4.12
C ASP A 134 0.55 -10.52 3.31
N MET A 135 0.76 -9.32 3.88
CA MET A 135 0.62 -8.05 3.16
C MET A 135 1.58 -7.96 1.97
N LEU A 136 2.85 -8.33 2.16
CA LEU A 136 3.86 -8.35 1.11
C LEU A 136 3.45 -9.30 -0.03
N ASN A 137 2.95 -10.49 0.30
CA ASN A 137 2.45 -11.45 -0.68
C ASN A 137 1.22 -10.93 -1.45
N ASN A 138 0.35 -10.17 -0.79
CA ASN A 138 -0.79 -9.52 -1.44
C ASN A 138 -0.33 -8.45 -2.42
N GLU A 139 0.60 -7.58 -2.03
CA GLU A 139 1.16 -6.56 -2.93
C GLU A 139 1.92 -7.20 -4.11
N ALA A 140 2.67 -8.28 -3.89
CA ALA A 140 3.33 -9.01 -4.98
C ALA A 140 2.32 -9.57 -6.00
N ARG A 141 1.14 -10.04 -5.55
CA ARG A 141 0.05 -10.45 -6.44
C ARG A 141 -0.55 -9.26 -7.18
N ARG A 142 -0.73 -8.13 -6.50
CA ARG A 142 -1.25 -6.88 -7.08
C ARG A 142 -0.34 -6.34 -8.17
N ILE A 143 0.97 -6.30 -7.92
CA ILE A 143 1.99 -5.89 -8.90
C ILE A 143 1.90 -6.75 -10.16
N LYS A 144 1.89 -8.09 -10.02
CA LYS A 144 1.74 -8.99 -11.17
C LYS A 144 0.45 -8.77 -11.95
N SER A 145 -0.64 -8.36 -11.29
CA SER A 145 -1.88 -8.02 -11.97
C SER A 145 -1.73 -6.75 -12.81
N LEU A 146 -1.13 -5.71 -12.22
CA LEU A 146 -0.88 -4.43 -12.88
C LEU A 146 0.11 -4.57 -14.05
N GLU A 147 1.10 -5.44 -13.95
CA GLU A 147 2.03 -5.75 -15.05
C GLU A 147 1.29 -6.30 -16.27
N ARG A 148 0.34 -7.24 -16.07
CA ARG A 148 -0.47 -7.80 -17.16
C ARG A 148 -1.36 -6.74 -17.81
N GLU A 149 -1.97 -5.87 -17.01
CA GLU A 149 -2.77 -4.75 -17.50
C GLU A 149 -1.89 -3.75 -18.28
N SER A 150 -0.69 -3.47 -17.79
CA SER A 150 0.28 -2.62 -18.49
C SER A 150 0.66 -3.19 -19.86
N ASP A 151 0.93 -4.48 -19.94
CA ASP A 151 1.23 -5.15 -21.21
C ASP A 151 0.04 -5.15 -22.16
N GLN A 152 -1.18 -5.35 -21.64
CA GLN A 152 -2.42 -5.23 -22.43
C GLN A 152 -2.59 -3.81 -22.99
N LEU A 153 -2.46 -2.78 -22.15
CA LEU A 153 -2.55 -1.38 -22.57
C LEU A 153 -1.48 -1.04 -23.61
N ARG A 154 -0.26 -1.56 -23.45
CA ARG A 154 0.82 -1.37 -24.44
C ARG A 154 0.47 -2.00 -25.79
N ALA A 155 -0.17 -3.17 -25.80
CA ALA A 155 -0.66 -3.81 -27.01
C ALA A 155 -1.80 -2.99 -27.66
N GLU A 156 -2.75 -2.48 -26.87
CA GLU A 156 -3.84 -1.62 -27.35
C GLU A 156 -3.31 -0.32 -27.96
N ILE A 157 -2.38 0.38 -27.30
CA ILE A 157 -1.72 1.58 -27.83
C ILE A 157 -1.02 1.29 -29.16
N SER A 158 -0.35 0.15 -29.26
CA SER A 158 0.34 -0.27 -30.49
C SER A 158 -0.66 -0.50 -31.63
N LEU A 159 -1.79 -1.16 -31.36
CA LEU A 159 -2.86 -1.39 -32.33
C LEU A 159 -3.49 -0.07 -32.77
N PHE A 160 -3.80 0.84 -31.84
CA PHE A 160 -4.35 2.15 -32.17
C PHE A 160 -3.38 2.98 -33.02
N SER A 161 -2.10 2.93 -32.69
CA SER A 161 -1.06 3.62 -33.47
C SER A 161 -0.97 3.06 -34.88
N LEU A 162 -0.97 1.74 -35.03
CA LEU A 162 -0.95 1.09 -36.34
C LEU A 162 -2.20 1.42 -37.16
N ARG A 163 -3.38 1.38 -36.55
CA ARG A 163 -4.64 1.74 -37.20
C ARG A 163 -4.61 3.18 -37.69
N ARG A 164 -4.15 4.12 -36.86
CA ARG A 164 -4.03 5.53 -37.24
C ARG A 164 -3.06 5.72 -38.39
N LEU A 165 -1.89 5.06 -38.36
CA LEU A 165 -0.92 5.12 -39.46
C LEU A 165 -1.49 4.53 -40.75
N PHE A 166 -2.24 3.44 -40.65
CA PHE A 166 -2.91 2.82 -41.80
C PHE A 166 -3.99 3.73 -42.40
N ASP A 167 -4.81 4.39 -41.57
CA ASP A 167 -5.82 5.34 -42.03
C ASP A 167 -5.17 6.54 -42.75
N ILE A 168 -4.06 7.07 -42.21
CA ILE A 168 -3.27 8.12 -42.86
C ILE A 168 -2.73 7.60 -44.20
N TYR A 169 -2.14 6.41 -44.23
CA TYR A 169 -1.60 5.81 -45.45
C TYR A 169 -2.66 5.65 -46.54
N ILE A 170 -3.86 5.13 -46.22
CA ILE A 170 -4.95 5.02 -47.18
C ILE A 170 -5.36 6.40 -47.70
N ARG A 171 -5.56 7.38 -46.80
CA ARG A 171 -6.00 8.72 -47.18
C ARG A 171 -4.98 9.40 -48.09
N THR A 172 -3.69 9.32 -47.77
CA THR A 172 -2.61 9.89 -48.58
C THR A 172 -2.52 9.20 -49.93
N LYS A 173 -2.58 7.86 -49.96
CA LYS A 173 -2.52 7.09 -51.20
C LYS A 173 -3.69 7.43 -52.12
N PHE A 174 -4.92 7.48 -51.59
CA PHE A 174 -6.10 7.86 -52.35
C PHE A 174 -6.04 9.30 -52.86
N GLY A 175 -5.62 10.24 -52.01
CA GLY A 175 -5.40 11.64 -52.43
C GLY A 175 -4.37 11.78 -53.54
N PHE A 176 -3.29 10.98 -53.50
CA PHE A 176 -2.29 10.96 -54.56
C PHE A 176 -2.85 10.41 -55.89
N PHE A 177 -3.70 9.39 -55.85
CA PHE A 177 -4.38 8.89 -57.04
C PHE A 177 -5.29 9.95 -57.67
N GLN A 178 -6.13 10.61 -56.86
CA GLN A 178 -7.00 11.69 -57.33
C GLN A 178 -6.21 12.86 -57.93
N LEU A 179 -5.13 13.26 -57.27
CA LEU A 179 -4.25 14.33 -57.78
C LEU A 179 -3.64 13.97 -59.13
N ARG A 180 -3.24 12.70 -59.33
CA ARG A 180 -2.66 12.22 -60.58
C ARG A 180 -3.67 12.17 -61.72
N GLU A 181 -4.93 11.86 -61.41
CA GLU A 181 -6.04 11.88 -62.38
C GLU A 181 -6.31 13.30 -62.86
N VAL A 182 -6.44 14.25 -61.92
CA VAL A 182 -6.61 15.68 -62.23
C VAL A 182 -5.43 16.24 -63.03
N ASP A 183 -4.19 15.87 -62.68
CA ASP A 183 -3.00 16.28 -63.44
C ASP A 183 -3.01 15.73 -64.89
N ASN A 184 -3.51 14.52 -65.09
CA ASN A 184 -3.64 13.94 -66.43
C ASN A 184 -4.70 14.66 -67.27
N GLU A 185 -5.85 14.99 -66.69
CA GLU A 185 -6.89 15.79 -67.35
C GLU A 185 -6.36 17.18 -67.72
N ALA A 186 -5.70 17.87 -66.79
CA ALA A 186 -5.10 19.18 -67.04
C ALA A 186 -4.08 19.13 -68.18
N LYS A 187 -3.23 18.09 -68.23
CA LYS A 187 -2.28 17.87 -69.33
C LYS A 187 -2.97 17.68 -70.68
N GLN A 188 -4.08 16.92 -70.72
CA GLN A 188 -4.86 16.74 -71.94
C GLN A 188 -5.52 18.07 -72.39
N SER A 189 -6.10 18.83 -71.46
CA SER A 189 -6.67 20.14 -71.76
C SER A 189 -5.62 21.12 -72.30
N ILE A 190 -4.42 21.17 -71.70
CA ILE A 190 -3.31 22.00 -72.18
C ILE A 190 -2.91 21.57 -73.60
N LYS A 191 -2.85 20.26 -73.88
CA LYS A 191 -2.52 19.75 -75.21
C LYS A 191 -3.57 20.16 -76.25
N ALA A 192 -4.86 20.06 -75.92
CA ALA A 192 -5.95 20.52 -76.78
C ALA A 192 -5.86 22.04 -77.05
N LEU A 193 -5.71 22.85 -76.00
CA LEU A 193 -5.56 24.30 -76.13
C LEU A 193 -4.34 24.69 -77.00
N ARG A 194 -3.21 23.98 -76.89
CA ARG A 194 -2.06 24.19 -77.76
C ARG A 194 -2.37 23.91 -79.23
N THR A 195 -3.10 22.84 -79.52
CA THR A 195 -3.51 22.53 -80.90
C THR A 195 -4.49 23.56 -81.47
N GLU A 196 -5.43 24.04 -80.66
CA GLU A 196 -6.36 25.11 -81.07
C GLU A 196 -5.62 26.43 -81.30
N LEU A 197 -4.68 26.80 -80.43
CA LEU A 197 -3.85 27.99 -80.59
C LEU A 197 -3.00 27.92 -81.85
N GLN A 198 -2.42 26.76 -82.15
CA GLN A 198 -1.67 26.57 -83.39
C GLN A 198 -2.58 26.75 -84.62
N LYS A 199 -3.78 26.17 -84.59
CA LYS A 199 -4.78 26.32 -85.66
C LYS A 199 -5.26 27.76 -85.83
N THR A 200 -5.44 28.52 -84.73
CA THR A 200 -5.82 29.94 -84.84
C THR A 200 -4.66 30.80 -85.32
N LYS A 201 -3.42 30.46 -84.97
CA LYS A 201 -2.21 31.13 -85.50
C LYS A 201 -2.09 30.94 -87.01
N GLU A 202 -2.32 29.72 -87.51
CA GLU A 202 -2.35 29.43 -88.95
C GLU A 202 -3.48 30.21 -89.65
N LYS A 203 -4.68 30.25 -89.07
CA LYS A 203 -5.79 31.07 -89.60
C LYS A 203 -5.48 32.57 -89.59
N LEU A 204 -4.83 33.07 -88.54
CA LEU A 204 -4.43 34.48 -88.44
C LEU A 204 -3.42 34.81 -89.53
N GLN A 205 -2.42 33.95 -89.75
CA GLN A 205 -1.44 34.11 -90.82
C GLN A 205 -2.12 34.15 -92.20
N ALA A 206 -3.07 33.24 -92.47
CA ALA A 206 -3.85 33.28 -93.70
C ALA A 206 -4.67 34.58 -93.85
N VAL A 207 -5.24 35.09 -92.76
CA VAL A 207 -5.96 36.38 -92.77
C VAL A 207 -5.01 37.56 -92.98
N GLU A 208 -3.79 37.51 -92.47
CA GLU A 208 -2.77 38.55 -92.65
C GLU A 208 -2.21 38.56 -94.09
N GLU A 209 -2.05 37.39 -94.70
CA GLU A 209 -1.78 37.24 -96.14
C GLU A 209 -2.92 37.83 -96.99
N LEU A 210 -4.19 37.59 -96.62
CA LEU A 210 -5.35 38.21 -97.26
C LEU A 210 -5.46 39.71 -96.99
N LYS A 211 -5.06 40.19 -95.82
CA LYS A 211 -5.02 41.62 -95.45
C LYS A 211 -3.96 42.37 -96.27
N SER A 212 -2.83 41.72 -96.58
CA SER A 212 -1.80 42.25 -97.47
C SER A 212 -2.29 42.45 -98.91
N GLN A 213 -3.43 41.85 -99.29
CA GLN A 213 -4.11 42.03 -100.58
C GLN A 213 -5.27 43.06 -100.55
N SER A 214 -5.68 43.56 -99.38
CA SER A 214 -6.91 44.37 -99.23
C SER A 214 -6.63 45.63 -98.40
N GLY A 215 -6.30 46.72 -99.09
CA GLY A 215 -5.75 47.95 -98.52
C GLY A 215 -6.72 48.89 -97.78
N TYR A 216 -8.00 48.55 -97.60
CA TYR A 216 -8.99 49.52 -97.08
C TYR A 216 -9.73 49.11 -95.79
N THR A 217 -9.55 47.87 -95.30
CA THR A 217 -10.26 47.33 -94.11
C THR A 217 -9.41 47.29 -92.83
N GLY A 218 -8.16 47.79 -92.85
CA GLY A 218 -7.22 47.70 -91.73
C GLY A 218 -7.55 48.57 -90.51
N LYS A 219 -8.15 49.76 -90.70
CA LYS A 219 -8.40 50.71 -89.59
C LYS A 219 -9.52 50.29 -88.62
N LEU A 220 -10.52 49.54 -89.09
CA LEU A 220 -11.63 49.11 -88.23
C LEU A 220 -11.24 47.89 -87.37
N VAL A 221 -10.41 47.01 -87.93
CA VAL A 221 -9.88 45.82 -87.28
C VAL A 221 -8.91 46.19 -86.15
N ASP A 222 -8.09 47.22 -86.33
CA ASP A 222 -7.16 47.71 -85.29
C ASP A 222 -7.89 48.24 -84.04
N SER A 223 -9.00 48.96 -84.21
CA SER A 223 -9.80 49.46 -83.08
C SER A 223 -10.44 48.30 -82.29
N TYR A 224 -10.99 47.32 -83.00
CA TYR A 224 -11.60 46.13 -82.39
C TYR A 224 -10.57 45.23 -81.67
N ILE A 225 -9.41 45.00 -82.29
CA ILE A 225 -8.32 44.21 -81.69
C ILE A 225 -7.74 44.95 -80.48
N SER A 226 -7.50 46.26 -80.60
CA SER A 226 -7.00 47.08 -79.48
C SER A 226 -7.95 47.05 -78.28
N GLY A 227 -9.27 47.18 -78.50
CA GLY A 227 -10.28 47.06 -77.45
C GLY A 227 -10.34 45.67 -76.79
N LYS A 228 -10.10 44.61 -77.56
CA LYS A 228 -10.04 43.23 -77.03
C LYS A 228 -8.77 43.00 -76.22
N ILE A 229 -7.64 43.60 -76.61
CA ILE A 229 -6.37 43.56 -75.89
C ILE A 229 -6.47 44.27 -74.54
N THR A 230 -7.07 45.47 -74.48
CA THR A 230 -7.28 46.17 -73.20
C THR A 230 -8.17 45.35 -72.26
N ARG A 231 -9.27 44.78 -72.77
CA ARG A 231 -10.15 43.90 -71.97
C ARG A 231 -9.42 42.69 -71.39
N LEU A 232 -8.56 42.04 -72.19
CA LEU A 232 -7.76 40.90 -71.74
C LEU A 232 -6.69 41.32 -70.72
N LYS A 233 -6.03 42.46 -70.91
CA LYS A 233 -5.09 43.00 -69.91
C LYS A 233 -5.77 43.28 -68.57
N GLU A 234 -6.99 43.80 -68.60
CA GLU A 234 -7.78 44.08 -67.40
C GLU A 234 -8.24 42.79 -66.71
N GLN A 235 -8.61 41.77 -67.48
CA GLN A 235 -8.88 40.42 -66.94
C GLN A 235 -7.63 39.78 -66.32
N ILE A 236 -6.45 39.92 -66.93
CA ILE A 236 -5.18 39.45 -66.36
C ILE A 236 -4.90 40.18 -65.04
N ALA A 237 -5.00 41.51 -65.00
CA ALA A 237 -4.76 42.28 -63.78
C ALA A 237 -5.72 41.89 -62.63
N THR A 238 -6.99 41.62 -62.94
CA THR A 238 -7.94 41.14 -61.92
C THR A 238 -7.67 39.71 -61.46
N LEU A 239 -7.15 38.84 -62.32
CA LEU A 239 -6.70 37.49 -61.96
C LEU A 239 -5.44 37.53 -61.09
N GLU A 240 -4.43 38.34 -61.45
CA GLU A 240 -3.22 38.53 -60.65
C GLU A 240 -3.52 39.10 -59.25
N LYS A 241 -4.46 40.03 -59.14
CA LYS A 241 -4.92 40.56 -57.85
C LYS A 241 -5.60 39.48 -57.00
N ARG A 242 -6.39 38.59 -57.62
CA ARG A 242 -7.00 37.45 -56.94
C ARG A 242 -5.94 36.44 -56.50
N GLU A 243 -4.98 36.13 -57.36
CA GLU A 243 -3.87 35.23 -57.03
C GLU A 243 -3.07 35.73 -55.82
N LYS A 244 -2.69 37.02 -55.79
CA LYS A 244 -2.04 37.63 -54.63
C LYS A 244 -2.86 37.46 -53.36
N LYS A 245 -4.18 37.71 -53.41
CA LYS A 245 -5.09 37.49 -52.27
C LYS A 245 -5.14 36.03 -51.82
N TYR A 246 -5.20 35.08 -52.76
CA TYR A 246 -5.20 33.67 -52.40
C TYR A 246 -3.87 33.28 -51.74
N LYS A 247 -2.72 33.69 -52.29
CA LYS A 247 -1.41 33.44 -51.67
C LYS A 247 -1.34 33.97 -50.23
N THR A 248 -1.84 35.19 -49.98
CA THR A 248 -1.85 35.74 -48.61
C THR A 248 -2.78 34.97 -47.66
N VAL A 249 -3.98 34.60 -48.12
CA VAL A 249 -4.94 33.83 -47.29
C VAL A 249 -4.42 32.42 -46.99
N PHE A 250 -3.80 31.78 -47.98
CA PHE A 250 -3.18 30.47 -47.79
C PHE A 250 -1.99 30.53 -46.83
N ALA A 251 -1.11 31.53 -46.95
CA ALA A 251 0.01 31.71 -46.05
C ALA A 251 -0.44 31.90 -44.58
N ASP A 252 -1.52 32.67 -44.36
CA ASP A 252 -2.08 32.88 -43.03
C ASP A 252 -2.67 31.59 -42.43
N ARG A 253 -3.47 30.85 -43.23
CA ARG A 253 -4.02 29.54 -42.80
C ARG A 253 -2.93 28.51 -42.51
N ILE A 254 -1.90 28.45 -43.33
CA ILE A 254 -0.75 27.56 -43.11
C ILE A 254 -0.03 27.96 -41.82
N SER A 255 0.13 29.25 -41.53
CA SER A 255 0.77 29.74 -40.30
C SER A 255 -0.03 29.36 -39.05
N VAL A 256 -1.37 29.48 -39.10
CA VAL A 256 -2.26 29.05 -38.01
C VAL A 256 -2.13 27.55 -37.75
N LEU A 257 -2.13 26.74 -38.82
CA LEU A 257 -1.94 25.30 -38.72
C LEU A 257 -0.56 24.97 -38.14
N GLN A 258 0.52 25.58 -38.65
CA GLN A 258 1.87 25.36 -38.15
C GLN A 258 1.97 25.69 -36.65
N ARG A 259 1.34 26.77 -36.18
CA ARG A 259 1.32 27.13 -34.75
C ARG A 259 0.60 26.08 -33.92
N ALA A 260 -0.58 25.63 -34.34
CA ALA A 260 -1.33 24.56 -33.68
C ALA A 260 -0.55 23.24 -33.63
N PHE A 261 0.13 22.88 -34.73
CA PHE A 261 0.99 21.68 -34.77
C PHE A 261 2.21 21.81 -33.85
N CYS A 262 2.83 22.99 -33.76
CA CYS A 262 3.93 23.23 -32.81
C CYS A 262 3.47 23.08 -31.36
N GLU A 263 2.27 23.57 -31.02
CA GLU A 263 1.69 23.44 -29.67
C GLU A 263 1.31 21.99 -29.34
N LEU A 264 0.78 21.23 -30.30
CA LEU A 264 0.37 19.83 -30.11
C LEU A 264 1.53 18.85 -30.01
N PHE A 265 2.62 19.08 -30.76
CA PHE A 265 3.66 18.06 -30.95
C PHE A 265 5.09 18.51 -30.62
N GLY A 266 5.33 19.79 -30.32
CA GLY A 266 6.64 20.29 -29.88
C GLY A 266 7.73 20.40 -30.95
N TYR A 267 7.42 20.15 -32.23
CA TYR A 267 8.36 20.33 -33.36
C TYR A 267 7.84 21.29 -34.42
N LYS A 268 8.76 22.05 -35.02
CA LYS A 268 8.47 23.09 -36.02
C LYS A 268 8.30 22.50 -37.42
N VAL A 269 7.07 22.47 -37.91
CA VAL A 269 6.78 22.05 -39.29
C VAL A 269 7.08 23.21 -40.24
N LEU A 270 8.10 23.07 -41.07
CA LEU A 270 8.46 24.03 -42.11
C LEU A 270 7.74 23.68 -43.41
N TYR A 271 6.90 24.59 -43.90
CA TYR A 271 6.33 24.50 -45.25
C TYR A 271 7.19 25.33 -46.20
N THR A 272 7.76 24.68 -47.22
CA THR A 272 8.41 25.35 -48.34
C THR A 272 7.44 25.37 -49.52
N PRO A 273 7.15 26.54 -50.11
CA PRO A 273 6.21 26.67 -51.22
C PRO A 273 6.69 26.01 -52.52
#